data_AF-A0A7I7SQN9-F1
#
_entry.id   AF-A0A7I7SQN9-F1
#
_cell.length_a   1.000
_cell.length_b   1.000
_cell.length_c   1.000
_cell.angle_alpha   90.00
_cell.angle_beta   90.00
_cell.angle_gamma   90.00
#
_symmetry.space_group_name_H-M   'P 1'
#
loop_
_entity.id
_entity.type
_entity.pdbx_description
1 polymer ?
#
loop_
_entity_poly.entity_id
_entity_poly.type
_entity_poly.pdbx_seq_one_letter_code
_entity_poly.pdbx_strand_id
1 'polypeptide(L)' 'MGKWDDDIPLQPRGSVQPSSVAALLRTLKLTDASEHDQSAGIRAWLKNHKPSPGMEYSLRRKGYGSLLDSRATA' A
#
# COMPACT_ATOMS: atom_id res chain seq x y z
N MET A 1 14.31 28.65 26.05
CA MET A 1 13.04 27.91 25.85
C MET A 1 13.24 27.03 24.62
N GLY A 2 13.29 25.71 24.81
CA GLY A 2 13.80 24.75 23.82
C GLY A 2 12.86 24.57 22.63
N LYS A 3 13.40 24.75 21.42
CA LYS A 3 12.72 24.56 20.14
C LYS A 3 13.18 23.24 19.52
N TRP A 4 12.95 22.11 20.20
CA TRP A 4 13.24 20.77 19.67
C TRP A 4 12.34 19.75 20.38
N ASP A 5 11.02 19.93 20.29
CA ASP A 5 10.08 18.83 20.54
C ASP A 5 10.09 17.96 19.28
N ASP A 6 11.20 17.26 19.09
CA ASP A 6 11.41 16.27 18.03
C ASP A 6 10.77 14.95 18.50
N ASP A 7 9.49 15.00 18.84
CA ASP A 7 8.70 13.81 19.11
C ASP A 7 8.39 13.21 17.73
N ILE A 8 9.38 12.56 17.12
CA ILE A 8 9.16 11.70 15.96
C ILE A 8 8.48 10.46 16.54
N PRO A 9 7.17 10.24 16.31
CA PRO A 9 6.52 9.05 16.80
C PRO A 9 7.15 7.85 16.09
N LEU A 10 8.04 7.14 16.79
CA LEU A 10 8.66 5.92 16.30
C LEU A 10 7.55 4.88 16.15
N GLN A 11 7.08 4.70 14.91
CA GLN A 11 6.10 3.67 14.63
C GLN A 11 6.70 2.29 14.95
N PRO A 12 5.94 1.40 15.60
CA PRO A 12 6.39 0.04 15.84
C PRO A 12 6.83 -0.63 14.53
N ARG A 13 7.88 -1.46 14.61
CA ARG A 13 8.34 -2.25 13.47
C ARG A 13 7.17 -3.11 12.98
N GLY A 14 6.75 -2.90 11.72
CA GLY A 14 5.59 -3.57 11.12
C GLY A 14 4.30 -2.76 11.06
N SER A 15 4.24 -1.56 11.68
CA SER A 15 3.08 -0.65 11.58
C SER A 15 3.10 0.22 10.34
N VAL A 16 4.22 0.27 9.61
CA VAL A 16 4.36 1.08 8.39
C VAL A 16 3.67 0.37 7.23
N GLN A 17 2.50 0.86 6.84
CA GLN A 17 1.82 0.39 5.63
C GLN A 17 2.56 0.86 4.37
N PRO A 18 2.60 0.04 3.31
CA PRO A 18 3.18 0.45 2.05
C PRO A 18 2.41 1.64 1.47
N SER A 19 3.13 2.70 1.14
CA SER A 19 2.59 3.94 0.57
C SER A 19 2.54 3.94 -0.95
N SER A 20 2.97 2.85 -1.61
CA SER A 20 3.03 2.73 -3.07
C SER A 20 2.99 1.27 -3.51
N VAL A 21 2.54 1.03 -4.75
CA VAL A 21 2.45 -0.31 -5.34
C VAL A 21 3.81 -1.01 -5.35
N ALA A 22 4.89 -0.31 -5.72
CA ALA A 22 6.23 -0.90 -5.73
C ALA A 22 6.68 -1.37 -4.34
N ALA A 23 6.38 -0.60 -3.29
CA ALA A 23 6.67 -0.98 -1.92
C ALA A 23 5.82 -2.18 -1.48
N LEU A 24 4.54 -2.19 -1.84
CA LEU A 24 3.65 -3.32 -1.55
C LEU A 24 4.15 -4.60 -2.23
N LEU A 25 4.46 -4.55 -3.54
CA LEU A 25 4.94 -5.72 -4.28
C LEU A 25 6.26 -6.24 -3.71
N ARG A 26 7.16 -5.35 -3.28
CA ARG A 26 8.39 -5.75 -2.59
C ARG A 26 8.11 -6.48 -1.28
N THR A 27 7.18 -5.97 -0.48
CA THR A 27 6.75 -6.61 0.78
C THR A 27 6.09 -7.97 0.54
N LEU A 28 5.30 -8.09 -0.53
CA LEU A 28 4.65 -9.35 -0.94
C LEU A 28 5.60 -10.29 -1.69
N LYS A 29 6.83 -9.87 -1.99
CA LYS A 29 7.78 -10.59 -2.85
C LYS A 29 7.24 -10.91 -4.26
N LEU A 30 6.45 -9.99 -4.81
CA LEU A 30 5.79 -10.08 -6.12
C LEU A 30 6.38 -9.12 -7.16
N THR A 31 7.55 -8.52 -6.90
CA THR A 31 8.16 -7.52 -7.79
C THR A 31 8.38 -8.03 -9.22
N ASP A 32 8.78 -9.30 -9.36
CA ASP A 32 9.05 -9.95 -10.65
C ASP A 32 7.93 -10.92 -11.07
N ALA A 33 6.82 -10.94 -10.33
CA ALA A 33 5.69 -11.82 -10.63
C ALA A 33 4.90 -11.32 -11.85
N SER A 34 4.10 -12.20 -12.45
CA SER A 34 3.20 -11.82 -13.55
C SER A 34 2.20 -10.76 -13.11
N GLU A 35 1.67 -9.95 -14.03
CA GLU A 35 0.65 -8.94 -13.72
C GLU A 35 -0.58 -9.55 -13.03
N HIS A 36 -0.95 -10.78 -13.42
CA HIS A 36 -2.04 -11.52 -12.80
C HIS A 36 -1.76 -11.82 -11.32
N ASP A 37 -0.56 -12.29 -11.00
CA ASP A 37 -0.15 -12.60 -9.63
C ASP A 37 0.01 -11.33 -8.78
N GLN A 38 0.56 -10.26 -9.37
CA GLN A 38 0.63 -8.94 -8.73
C GLN A 38 -0.78 -8.44 -8.39
N SER A 39 -1.72 -8.51 -9.34
CA SER A 39 -3.11 -8.12 -9.14
C SER A 39 -3.80 -8.94 -8.04
N ALA A 40 -3.61 -10.26 -8.05
CA ALA A 40 -4.16 -11.15 -7.04
C ALA A 40 -3.61 -10.83 -5.63
N GLY A 41 -2.29 -10.62 -5.52
CA GLY A 41 -1.63 -10.24 -4.28
C GLY A 41 -2.09 -8.89 -3.74
N ILE A 42 -2.20 -7.87 -4.62
CA ILE A 42 -2.71 -6.55 -4.25
C ILE A 42 -4.17 -6.65 -3.78
N ARG A 43 -5.01 -7.39 -4.50
CA ARG A 43 -6.42 -7.61 -4.11
C ARG A 43 -6.52 -8.30 -2.75
N ALA A 44 -5.71 -9.33 -2.49
CA ALA A 44 -5.69 -10.02 -1.21
C ALA A 44 -5.25 -9.09 -0.07
N TRP A 45 -4.27 -8.22 -0.32
CA TRP A 45 -3.83 -7.22 0.65
C TRP A 45 -4.93 -6.19 0.96
N LEU A 46 -5.61 -5.67 -0.06
CA LEU A 46 -6.69 -4.68 0.08
C LEU A 46 -7.93 -5.20 0.85
N LYS A 47 -8.11 -6.51 0.98
CA LYS A 47 -9.20 -7.08 1.81
C LYS A 47 -9.02 -6.79 3.29
N ASN A 48 -7.77 -6.75 3.76
CA ASN A 48 -7.43 -6.62 5.19
C ASN A 48 -6.83 -5.25 5.53
N HIS A 49 -6.57 -4.41 4.53
CA HIS A 49 -5.87 -3.14 4.72
C HIS A 49 -6.61 -2.01 4.00
N LYS A 50 -6.77 -0.88 4.70
CA LYS A 50 -7.22 0.37 4.09
C LYS A 50 -6.01 1.06 3.44
N PRO A 51 -5.97 1.26 2.12
CA PRO A 51 -4.88 1.98 1.48
C PRO A 51 -4.87 3.45 1.92
N SER A 52 -3.68 4.02 2.04
CA SER A 52 -3.51 5.47 2.22
C SER A 52 -3.78 6.22 0.91
N PRO A 53 -4.08 7.54 0.92
CA PRO A 53 -4.30 8.31 -0.30
C PRO A 53 -3.15 8.20 -1.32
N GLY A 54 -1.90 8.14 -0.84
CA GLY A 54 -0.73 7.92 -1.69
C GLY A 54 -0.72 6.53 -2.35
N MET A 55 -1.15 5.51 -1.62
CA MET A 55 -1.30 4.15 -2.15
C MET A 55 -2.42 4.07 -3.19
N GLU A 56 -3.56 4.72 -2.95
CA GLU A 56 -4.68 4.79 -3.92
C GLU A 56 -4.26 5.48 -5.22
N TYR A 57 -3.54 6.61 -5.10
CA TYR A 57 -2.95 7.29 -6.25
C TYR A 57 -1.98 6.39 -7.01
N SER A 58 -1.10 5.69 -6.29
CA SER A 58 -0.14 4.75 -6.88
C SER A 58 -0.82 3.60 -7.63
N LEU A 59 -1.89 3.02 -7.05
CA LEU A 59 -2.69 1.96 -7.67
C LEU A 59 -3.32 2.44 -8.98
N ARG A 60 -3.96 3.62 -8.98
CA ARG A 60 -4.56 4.19 -10.19
C ARG A 60 -3.52 4.45 -11.28
N ARG A 61 -2.37 5.05 -10.91
CA ARG A 61 -1.29 5.35 -11.85
C ARG A 61 -0.65 4.11 -12.47
N LYS A 62 -0.64 2.99 -11.74
CA LYS A 62 -0.03 1.72 -12.18
C LYS A 62 -1.01 0.77 -12.87
N GLY A 63 -2.25 1.18 -13.13
CA GLY A 63 -3.26 0.37 -13.81
C GLY A 63 -4.12 -0.52 -12.89
N TYR A 64 -3.87 -0.50 -11.59
CA TYR A 64 -4.61 -1.28 -10.59
C TYR A 64 -5.84 -0.56 -10.03
N GLY A 65 -6.31 0.51 -10.68
CA GLY A 65 -7.44 1.32 -10.22
C GLY A 65 -8.74 0.53 -10.04
N SER A 66 -8.99 -0.44 -10.94
CA SER A 66 -10.17 -1.32 -10.88
C SER A 66 -10.26 -2.15 -9.59
N LEU A 67 -9.13 -2.41 -8.92
CA LEU A 67 -9.09 -3.12 -7.64
C LEU A 67 -9.63 -2.27 -6.48
N LEU A 68 -9.59 -0.94 -6.60
CA LEU A 68 -10.19 -0.02 -5.63
C LEU A 68 -11.70 0.04 -5.79
N ASP A 69 -12.19 0.18 -7.03
CA ASP A 69 -13.62 0.18 -7.36
C ASP A 69 -14.28 -1.14 -6.96
N SER A 70 -13.65 -2.27 -7.27
CA SER A 70 -14.16 -3.61 -6.92
C SER A 70 -14.26 -3.86 -5.41
N ARG A 71 -13.56 -3.07 -4.59
CA ARG A 71 -13.65 -3.12 -3.14
C ARG A 71 -14.73 -2.18 -2.60
N ALA A 72 -15.01 -1.08 -3.28
CA ALA A 72 -16.07 -0.14 -2.88
C ALA A 72 -17.48 -0.73 -3.12
N THR A 73 -17.61 -1.67 -4.05
CA THR A 73 -18.86 -2.37 -4.38
C THR A 73 -19.09 -3.68 -3.62
N ALA A 74 -18.11 -4.13 -2.84
CA ALA A 74 -18.14 -5.37 -2.06
C ALA A 74 -18.46 -5.11 -0.59
#